data_AF-A0A2N2G2H4-F1
#
_entry.id   AF-A0A2N2G2H4-F1
#
_cell.length_a   1.000
_cell.length_b   1.000
_cell.length_c   1.000
_cell.angle_alpha   90.00
_cell.angle_beta   90.00
_cell.angle_gamma   90.00
#
_symmetry.space_group_name_H-M   'P 1'
#
loop_
_entity.id
_entity.type
_entity.pdbx_description
1 polymer ?
#
loop_
_entity_poly.entity_id
_entity_poly.type
_entity_poly.pdbx_seq_one_letter_code
_entity_poly.pdbx_strand_id
1 'polypeptide(L)' 'MICAIELKGYAPKERIGLKIFQEALKQGVYIRPLGHVIYFMPPYIFTQEQLKKMIDTTYEIVKSL' A
#
# COMPACT_ATOMS: atom_id res chain seq x y z
N MET A 1 9.89 -7.84 -8.43
CA MET A 1 10.09 -7.85 -6.97
C MET A 1 8.73 -7.79 -6.30
N ILE A 2 8.49 -8.68 -5.35
CA ILE A 2 7.25 -8.74 -4.56
C ILE A 2 7.62 -8.23 -3.17
N CYS A 3 6.99 -7.15 -2.71
CA CYS A 3 7.16 -6.65 -1.34
C CYS A 3 5.82 -6.75 -0.62
N ALA A 4 5.84 -7.26 0.61
CA ALA A 4 4.66 -7.32 1.46
C ALA A 4 5.02 -6.79 2.84
N ILE A 5 4.15 -5.94 3.38
CA ILE A 5 4.32 -5.34 4.71
C ILE A 5 3.10 -5.69 5.55
N GLU A 6 3.34 -6.33 6.69
CA GLU A 6 2.31 -6.64 7.67
C GLU A 6 2.15 -5.49 8.66
N LEU A 7 0.93 -4.96 8.81
CA LEU A 7 0.60 -3.93 9.80
C LEU A 7 0.18 -4.58 11.12
N LYS A 8 0.93 -4.33 12.18
CA LYS A 8 0.61 -4.83 13.53
C LYS A 8 -0.25 -3.83 14.29
N GLY A 9 -1.05 -4.33 15.23
CA GLY A 9 -1.87 -3.50 16.13
C GLY A 9 -3.29 -3.19 15.64
N TYR A 10 -3.71 -3.73 14.49
CA TYR A 10 -5.06 -3.56 13.96
C TYR A 10 -5.87 -4.86 14.03
N ALA A 11 -7.10 -4.78 14.51
CA ALA A 11 -8.04 -5.89 14.52
C ALA A 11 -8.62 -6.13 13.10
N PRO A 12 -8.96 -7.38 12.72
CA PRO A 12 -9.51 -7.69 11.40
C PRO A 12 -10.75 -6.86 11.01
N LYS A 13 -11.60 -6.52 11.99
CA LYS A 13 -12.81 -5.70 11.79
C LYS A 13 -12.52 -4.28 11.31
N GLU A 14 -11.33 -3.76 11.55
CA GLU A 14 -10.95 -2.39 11.16
C GLU A 14 -10.66 -2.28 9.66
N ARG A 15 -10.41 -3.43 9.00
CA ARG A 15 -10.12 -3.53 7.57
C ARG A 15 -9.06 -2.52 7.11
N ILE A 16 -8.01 -2.36 7.91
CA ILE A 16 -7.02 -1.29 7.72
C ILE A 16 -6.38 -1.30 6.33
N GLY A 17 -6.06 -2.49 5.78
CA GLY A 17 -5.53 -2.62 4.43
C GLY A 17 -6.49 -2.09 3.36
N LEU A 18 -7.81 -2.27 3.53
CA LEU A 18 -8.81 -1.73 2.60
C LEU A 18 -8.84 -0.19 2.64
N LYS A 19 -8.76 0.40 3.83
CA LYS A 19 -8.72 1.87 3.99
C LYS A 19 -7.49 2.45 3.29
N ILE A 20 -6.32 1.87 3.53
CA ILE A 20 -5.06 2.30 2.90
C ILE A 20 -5.15 2.17 1.38
N PHE A 21 -5.68 1.05 0.89
CA PHE A 21 -5.90 0.85 -0.55
C PHE A 21 -6.79 1.94 -1.16
N GLN A 22 -7.90 2.30 -0.51
CA GLN A 22 -8.80 3.34 -1.00
C GLN A 22 -8.13 4.71 -1.06
N GLU A 23 -7.35 5.08 -0.04
CA GLU A 23 -6.60 6.35 -0.05
C GLU A 23 -5.47 6.36 -1.09
N ALA A 24 -4.76 5.25 -1.26
CA ALA A 24 -3.73 5.12 -2.28
C ALA A 24 -4.32 5.23 -3.69
N LEU A 25 -5.50 4.62 -3.91
CA LEU A 25 -6.19 4.64 -5.19
C LEU A 25 -6.61 6.05 -5.60
N LYS A 26 -7.05 6.90 -4.65
CA LYS A 26 -7.34 8.32 -4.90
C LYS A 26 -6.12 9.10 -5.40
N GLN A 27 -4.91 8.66 -5.05
CA GLN A 27 -3.64 9.26 -5.48
C GLN A 27 -3.04 8.58 -6.73
N GLY A 28 -3.80 7.69 -7.36
CA GLY A 28 -3.38 6.96 -8.56
C GLY A 28 -2.36 5.85 -8.29
N VAL A 29 -2.29 5.35 -7.05
CA VAL A 29 -1.43 4.23 -6.65
C VAL A 29 -2.29 3.01 -6.37
N TYR A 30 -2.05 1.93 -7.13
CA TYR A 30 -2.71 0.65 -6.91
C TYR A 30 -1.82 -0.27 -6.06
N ILE A 31 -2.39 -0.76 -4.96
CA ILE A 31 -1.79 -1.78 -4.09
C ILE A 31 -2.82 -2.88 -3.85
N ARG A 32 -2.39 -4.11 -3.54
CA ARG A 32 -3.31 -5.19 -3.23
C ARG A 32 -3.46 -5.32 -1.70
N PRO A 33 -4.62 -5.04 -1.11
CA PRO A 33 -4.83 -5.28 0.31
C PRO A 33 -5.12 -6.77 0.55
N LEU A 34 -4.45 -7.36 1.55
CA LEU A 34 -4.68 -8.73 2.01
C LEU A 34 -4.86 -8.70 3.54
N GLY A 35 -6.07 -8.41 4.01
CA GLY A 35 -6.34 -8.20 5.44
C GLY A 35 -5.59 -6.97 5.97
N HIS A 36 -4.67 -7.17 6.90
CA HIS A 36 -3.75 -6.15 7.43
C HIS A 36 -2.36 -6.17 6.74
N VAL A 37 -2.21 -6.92 5.64
CA VAL A 37 -1.00 -6.95 4.82
C VAL A 37 -1.18 -6.05 3.60
N ILE A 38 -0.21 -5.16 3.37
CA ILE A 38 -0.08 -4.36 2.15
C ILE A 38 0.85 -5.10 1.19
N TYR A 39 0.36 -5.43 0.00
CA TYR A 39 1.12 -6.14 -1.02
C TYR A 39 1.40 -5.27 -2.26
N PHE A 40 2.69 -5.15 -2.60
CA PHE A 40 3.19 -4.42 -3.77
C PHE A 40 3.66 -5.40 -4.84
N MET A 41 3.13 -5.23 -6.05
CA MET A 41 3.56 -5.97 -7.24
C MET A 41 3.59 -5.04 -8.45
N PRO A 42 4.59 -4.15 -8.51
CA PRO A 42 4.76 -3.28 -9.67
C PRO A 42 5.15 -4.12 -10.90
N PRO A 43 4.77 -3.69 -12.11
CA PRO A 43 5.21 -4.34 -13.34
C PRO A 43 6.72 -4.16 -13.52
N TYR A 44 7.37 -5.08 -14.25
CA TYR A 44 8.82 -5.09 -14.43
C TYR A 44 9.38 -3.86 -15.16
N ILE A 45 8.55 -3.15 -15.90
CA ILE A 45 8.92 -1.96 -16.68
C ILE A 45 8.87 -0.65 -15.88
N PHE A 46 8.56 -0.70 -14.57
CA PHE A 46 8.49 0.50 -13.74
C PHE A 46 9.83 1.24 -13.69
N THR A 47 9.76 2.56 -13.82
CA THR A 47 10.91 3.42 -13.53
C THR A 47 11.12 3.55 -12.02
N GLN A 48 12.31 3.98 -11.61
CA GLN A 48 12.59 4.26 -10.20
C GLN A 48 11.66 5.34 -9.63
N GLU A 49 11.28 6.33 -10.42
CA GLU A 49 10.35 7.38 -10.02
C GLU A 49 8.94 6.84 -9.79
N GLN A 50 8.46 5.92 -10.64
CA GLN A 50 7.16 5.27 -10.47
C GLN A 50 7.14 4.38 -9.22
N LEU A 51 8.24 3.65 -8.97
CA LEU A 51 8.41 2.88 -7.74
C LEU A 51 8.40 3.80 -6.51
N LYS A 52 9.18 4.88 -6.55
CA LYS A 52 9.25 5.86 -5.46
C LYS A 52 7.87 6.46 -5.18
N LYS A 53 7.13 6.87 -6.20
CA LYS A 53 5.74 7.37 -6.05
C LYS A 53 4.84 6.33 -5.35
N MET A 54 4.88 5.07 -5.80
CA MET A 54 4.07 4.00 -5.20
C MET A 54 4.37 3.80 -3.71
N ILE A 55 5.65 3.77 -3.35
CA ILE A 55 6.09 3.56 -1.96
C ILE A 55 5.79 4.78 -1.10
N ASP A 56 6.19 5.98 -1.53
CA ASP A 56 6.02 7.22 -0.77
C ASP A 56 4.54 7.52 -0.50
N THR A 57 3.67 7.41 -1.51
CA THR A 57 2.23 7.58 -1.34
C THR A 57 1.67 6.63 -0.29
N THR A 58 2.06 5.35 -0.35
CA THR A 58 1.55 4.36 0.61
C THR A 58 2.11 4.61 2.01
N TYR A 59 3.37 5.00 2.11
CA TYR A 59 4.02 5.33 3.38
C TYR A 59 3.38 6.54 4.07
N GLU A 60 3.14 7.63 3.35
CA GLU A 60 2.52 8.83 3.92
C GLU A 60 1.08 8.55 4.39
N ILE A 61 0.33 7.70 3.68
CA ILE A 61 -0.98 7.25 4.16
C ILE A 61 -0.82 6.49 5.47
N VAL A 62 0.07 5.49 5.53
CA VAL A 62 0.28 4.68 6.74
C VAL A 62 0.72 5.54 7.93
N LYS A 63 1.58 6.52 7.70
CA LYS A 63 2.07 7.45 8.73
C LYS A 63 0.98 8.38 9.27
N SER A 64 -0.07 8.62 8.48
CA SER A 64 -1.21 9.47 8.87
C SER A 64 -2.31 8.74 9.63
N LEU A 65 -2.21 7.40 9.76
CA LEU A 65 -3.15 6.55 10.51
C LEU A 65 -2.85 6.54 12.00
#